data_AF-A0ABD7BKG9-F1
#
_entry.id   AF-A0ABD7BKG9-F1
#
_cell.length_a   1.000
_cell.length_b   1.000
_cell.length_c   1.000
_cell.angle_alpha   90.00
_cell.angle_beta   90.00
_cell.angle_gamma   90.00
#
_symmetry.space_group_name_H-M   'P 1'
#
loop_
_entity.id
_entity.type
_entity.pdbx_description
1 polymer ?
#
loop_
_entity_poly.entity_id
_entity_poly.type
_entity_poly.pdbx_seq_one_letter_code
_entity_poly.pdbx_strand_id
1 'polypeptide(L)'
;MPIPYPSYWVTALDDREPLITDPEARVAVLRQMAYECYRRSEVSFEDMGDMLELADAARDWALMEHEEAWAIGLLGKYEPDNPLGHQVIKGAGKPPGCE
;
A
#
# COMPACT_ATOMS: atom_id res chain seq x y z
N MET A 1 -0.17 -7.69 27.25
CA MET A 1 -0.73 -6.33 27.16
C MET A 1 -1.87 -6.40 26.14
N PRO A 2 -3.10 -5.99 26.46
CA PRO A 2 -4.12 -5.86 25.42
C PRO A 2 -3.64 -4.84 24.39
N ILE A 3 -3.87 -5.13 23.12
CA ILE A 3 -3.58 -4.20 22.02
C ILE A 3 -4.53 -3.01 22.22
N PRO A 4 -4.06 -1.75 22.24
CA PRO A 4 -4.91 -0.59 22.54
C PRO A 4 -5.96 -0.29 21.44
N TYR A 5 -5.98 -1.07 20.35
CA TYR A 5 -6.83 -0.83 19.18
C TYR A 5 -8.04 -1.78 19.12
N PRO A 6 -9.15 -1.35 18.51
CA PRO A 6 -10.31 -2.20 18.30
C PRO A 6 -9.98 -3.47 17.49
N SER A 7 -10.47 -4.62 17.96
CA SER A 7 -10.11 -5.94 17.39
C SER A 7 -10.46 -6.09 15.91
N TYR A 8 -11.54 -5.46 15.45
CA TYR A 8 -11.93 -5.49 14.04
C TYR A 8 -10.96 -4.72 13.14
N TRP A 9 -10.36 -3.65 13.66
CA TRP A 9 -9.32 -2.91 12.95
C TRP A 9 -8.01 -3.70 12.90
N VAL A 10 -7.61 -4.30 14.03
CA VAL A 10 -6.43 -5.19 14.08
C VAL A 10 -6.58 -6.36 13.13
N THR A 11 -7.77 -6.98 13.08
CA THR A 11 -8.05 -8.09 12.14
C THR A 11 -7.91 -7.64 10.68
N ALA A 12 -8.33 -6.42 10.36
CA ALA A 12 -8.17 -5.85 9.02
C ALA A 12 -6.70 -5.52 8.71
N LEU A 13 -5.90 -5.12 9.69
CA LEU A 13 -4.47 -4.90 9.53
C LEU A 13 -3.70 -6.21 9.32
N ASP A 14 -4.05 -7.25 10.08
CA ASP A 14 -3.39 -8.56 10.03
C ASP A 14 -3.71 -9.38 8.77
N ASP A 15 -4.75 -8.98 8.04
CA ASP A 15 -5.16 -9.63 6.79
C ASP A 15 -4.27 -9.18 5.62
N ARG A 16 -3.28 -10.04 5.33
CA ARG A 16 -2.19 -9.79 4.39
C ARG A 16 -2.59 -9.84 2.93
N GLU A 17 -3.58 -10.65 2.57
CA GLU A 17 -3.96 -10.87 1.16
C GLU A 17 -4.38 -9.58 0.43
N PRO A 18 -5.28 -8.73 0.99
CA PRO A 18 -5.62 -7.45 0.37
C PRO A 18 -4.49 -6.41 0.50
N LEU A 19 -3.68 -6.47 1.57
CA LEU A 19 -2.51 -5.60 1.73
C LEU A 19 -1.49 -5.86 0.61
N ILE A 20 -1.24 -7.12 0.27
CA ILE A 20 -0.36 -7.48 -0.83
C ILE A 20 -1.05 -7.14 -2.15
N THR A 21 -2.29 -7.57 -2.39
CA THR A 21 -2.90 -7.44 -3.73
C THR A 21 -3.10 -5.99 -4.18
N ASP A 22 -3.55 -5.11 -3.29
CA ASP A 22 -3.72 -3.67 -3.55
C ASP A 22 -3.42 -2.87 -2.26
N PRO A 23 -2.14 -2.58 -1.97
CA PRO A 23 -1.73 -1.93 -0.74
C PRO A 23 -2.42 -0.58 -0.54
N GLU A 24 -2.54 0.22 -1.60
CA GLU A 24 -3.11 1.56 -1.55
C GLU A 24 -4.61 1.52 -1.20
N ALA A 25 -5.38 0.66 -1.88
CA ALA A 25 -6.80 0.50 -1.57
C ALA A 25 -7.01 -0.01 -0.14
N ARG A 26 -6.19 -0.96 0.32
CA ARG A 26 -6.32 -1.51 1.67
C ARG A 26 -5.97 -0.49 2.75
N VAL A 27 -4.93 0.31 2.54
CA VAL A 27 -4.51 1.36 3.49
C VAL A 27 -5.55 2.47 3.57
N ALA A 28 -6.19 2.84 2.46
CA ALA A 28 -7.31 3.78 2.48
C ALA A 28 -8.47 3.30 3.39
N VAL A 29 -8.79 2.00 3.34
CA VAL A 29 -9.79 1.39 4.23
C VAL A 29 -9.35 1.43 5.69
N LEU A 30 -8.11 1.06 6.00
CA LEU A 30 -7.57 1.06 7.37
C LEU A 30 -7.57 2.47 7.98
N ARG A 31 -7.21 3.49 7.20
CA ARG A 31 -7.26 4.90 7.62
C ARG A 31 -8.68 5.37 7.88
N GLN A 32 -9.61 5.03 6.99
CA GLN A 32 -11.03 5.35 7.18
C GLN A 32 -11.57 4.71 8.46
N MET A 33 -11.24 3.44 8.72
CA MET A 33 -11.63 2.77 9.95
C MET A 33 -11.04 3.46 11.19
N ALA A 34 -9.77 3.91 11.16
CA ALA A 34 -9.16 4.65 12.26
C ALA A 34 -9.91 5.95 12.57
N TYR A 35 -10.26 6.73 11.54
CA TYR A 35 -11.10 7.93 11.70
C TYR A 35 -12.48 7.60 12.28
N GLU A 36 -13.08 6.48 11.88
CA GLU A 36 -14.36 6.03 12.43
C GLU A 36 -14.29 5.63 13.89
N CYS A 37 -13.22 4.93 14.29
CA CYS A 37 -12.96 4.58 15.69
C CYS A 37 -12.87 5.84 16.56
N TYR A 38 -12.09 6.83 16.12
CA TYR A 38 -11.94 8.11 16.82
C TYR A 38 -13.26 8.87 16.91
N ARG A 39 -14.01 8.93 15.80
CA ARG A 39 -15.33 9.60 15.76
C ARG A 39 -16.35 8.94 16.70
N ARG A 40 -16.24 7.63 16.94
CA ARG A 40 -17.06 6.89 17.91
C ARG A 40 -16.51 6.94 19.34
N SER A 41 -15.37 7.61 19.55
CA SER A 41 -14.64 7.66 20.83
C SER A 41 -14.23 6.27 21.34
N GLU A 42 -13.99 5.31 20.42
CA GLU A 42 -13.44 3.99 20.74
C GLU A 42 -11.93 4.05 21.04
N VAL A 43 -11.25 5.08 20.52
CA VAL A 43 -9.81 5.32 20.66
C VAL A 43 -9.54 6.80 20.90
N SER A 44 -8.41 7.13 21.54
CA SER A 44 -7.98 8.53 21.69
C SER A 44 -7.45 9.11 20.37
N PHE A 45 -7.18 10.42 20.36
CA PHE A 45 -6.54 11.05 19.21
C PHE A 45 -5.12 10.53 18.97
N GLU A 46 -4.39 10.23 20.05
CA GLU A 46 -3.05 9.65 20.02
C GLU A 46 -3.09 8.22 19.45
N ASP A 47 -3.99 7.38 19.97
CA ASP A 47 -4.21 6.02 19.45
C ASP A 47 -4.63 6.03 17.97
N MET A 48 -5.47 6.98 17.55
CA MET A 48 -5.81 7.15 16.14
C MET A 48 -4.58 7.52 15.31
N GLY A 49 -3.69 8.38 15.83
CA GLY A 49 -2.42 8.71 15.21
C GLY A 49 -1.58 7.44 14.96
N ASP A 50 -1.39 6.62 16.00
CA ASP A 50 -0.66 5.36 15.89
C ASP A 50 -1.30 4.41 14.87
N MET A 51 -2.63 4.32 14.84
CA MET A 51 -3.33 3.49 13.86
C MET A 51 -3.06 3.95 12.42
N LEU A 52 -2.99 5.27 12.17
CA LEU A 52 -2.65 5.80 10.85
C LEU A 52 -1.20 5.50 10.47
N GLU A 53 -0.27 5.66 11.42
CA GLU A 53 1.15 5.34 11.22
C GLU A 53 1.36 3.84 10.94
N LEU A 54 0.65 2.96 11.66
CA LEU A 54 0.69 1.52 11.43
C LEU A 54 0.12 1.13 10.06
N ALA A 55 -0.95 1.81 9.60
CA ALA A 55 -1.47 1.60 8.26
C ALA A 55 -0.45 1.99 7.19
N ASP A 56 0.28 3.10 7.39
CA ASP A 56 1.36 3.51 6.49
C ASP A 56 2.54 2.54 6.51
N ALA A 57 2.95 2.05 7.68
CA ALA A 57 3.98 1.03 7.81
C ALA A 57 3.58 -0.28 7.11
N ALA A 58 2.30 -0.68 7.18
CA ALA A 58 1.80 -1.85 6.46
C ALA A 58 1.82 -1.66 4.93
N ARG A 59 1.57 -0.43 4.43
CA ARG A 59 1.76 -0.10 3.01
C ARG A 59 3.20 -0.33 2.58
N ASP A 60 4.14 0.25 3.33
CA ASP A 60 5.56 0.20 2.98
C ASP A 60 6.08 -1.25 3.04
N TRP A 61 5.63 -2.03 4.02
CA TRP A 61 5.90 -3.47 4.07
C TRP A 61 5.36 -4.22 2.85
N ALA A 62 4.10 -3.97 2.47
CA ALA A 62 3.49 -4.67 1.33
C ALA A 62 4.13 -4.30 -0.01
N LEU A 63 4.54 -3.04 -0.19
CA LEU A 63 5.31 -2.61 -1.38
C LEU A 63 6.68 -3.28 -1.42
N MET A 64 7.36 -3.38 -0.27
CA MET A 64 8.64 -4.10 -0.16
C MET A 64 8.48 -5.59 -0.43
N GLU A 65 7.43 -6.25 0.07
CA GLU A 65 7.15 -7.67 -0.18
C GLU A 65 6.98 -7.96 -1.70
N HIS A 66 6.36 -7.05 -2.45
CA HIS A 66 6.29 -7.15 -3.92
C HIS A 66 7.66 -7.05 -4.59
N GLU A 67 8.49 -6.12 -4.15
CA GLU A 67 9.85 -5.94 -4.66
C GLU A 67 10.75 -7.14 -4.32
N GLU A 68 10.62 -7.71 -3.12
CA GLU A 68 11.36 -8.89 -2.68
C GLU A 68 10.88 -10.16 -3.40
N ALA A 69 9.57 -10.36 -3.56
CA ALA A 69 8.99 -11.46 -4.34
C ALA A 69 9.43 -11.40 -5.82
N TRP A 70 9.63 -10.20 -6.36
CA TRP A 70 10.23 -9.98 -7.67
C TRP A 70 11.72 -10.32 -7.69
N ALA A 71 12.51 -9.84 -6.71
CA ALA A 71 13.95 -10.07 -6.62
C ALA A 71 14.32 -11.57 -6.47
N ILE A 72 13.47 -12.36 -5.79
CA ILE A 72 13.67 -13.80 -5.60
C ILE A 72 13.01 -14.67 -6.70
N GLY A 73 12.36 -14.05 -7.70
CA GLY A 73 11.80 -14.72 -8.87
C GLY A 73 10.53 -15.53 -8.62
N LEU A 74 9.76 -15.21 -7.58
CA LEU A 74 8.54 -15.92 -7.20
C LEU A 74 7.33 -15.53 -8.07
N LEU A 75 7.28 -14.28 -8.51
CA LEU A 75 6.25 -13.76 -9.41
C LEU A 75 6.73 -13.91 -10.85
N GLY A 76 6.03 -14.76 -11.62
CA GLY A 76 6.34 -14.99 -13.03
C GLY A 76 6.45 -13.70 -13.83
N LYS A 77 7.51 -13.62 -14.63
CA LYS A 77 7.94 -12.55 -15.55
C LYS A 77 6.87 -11.48 -15.85
N TYR A 78 6.92 -10.36 -15.12
CA TYR A 78 6.56 -9.10 -15.74
C TYR A 78 7.63 -8.84 -16.79
N GLU A 79 7.28 -8.82 -18.07
CA GLU A 79 8.24 -8.48 -19.13
C GLU A 79 8.58 -7.00 -18.95
N PRO A 80 9.78 -6.63 -18.47
CA PRO A 80 10.09 -5.25 -18.18
C PRO A 80 10.22 -4.54 -19.52
N ASP A 81 9.37 -3.55 -19.79
CA ASP A 81 9.52 -2.70 -20.97
C ASP A 81 10.88 -1.98 -21.03
N ASN A 82 11.64 -1.97 -19.92
CA ASN A 82 12.99 -1.40 -19.86
C ASN A 82 13.84 -2.07 -18.75
N PRO A 83 14.96 -2.74 -19.08
CA PRO A 83 15.85 -3.38 -18.11
C PRO A 83 16.68 -2.41 -17.24
N LEU A 84 16.54 -1.08 -17.43
CA LEU A 84 17.31 -0.06 -16.69
C LEU A 84 16.46 0.80 -15.74
N GLY A 85 15.21 0.41 -15.44
CA GLY A 85 14.41 1.05 -14.37
C GLY A 85 13.96 2.49 -14.64
N HIS A 86 14.07 2.99 -15.87
CA HIS A 86 13.54 4.32 -16.23
C HIS A 86 12.14 4.17 -16.82
N GLN A 87 11.14 4.85 -16.23
CA GLN A 87 9.82 5.01 -16.85
C GLN A 87 9.95 5.83 -18.14
N VAL A 88 9.69 5.20 -19.29
CA VAL A 88 9.62 5.89 -20.58
C VAL A 88 8.18 6.33 -20.81
N ILE A 89 7.90 7.63 -20.63
CA ILE A 89 6.63 8.21 -21.06
C ILE A 89 6.63 8.25 -22.59
N LYS A 90 5.91 7.34 -23.25
CA LYS A 90 5.74 7.36 -24.71
C LYS A 90 4.85 8.54 -25.10
N GLY A 91 5.47 9.67 -25.41
CA GLY A 91 4.78 10.80 -26.03
C GLY A 91 4.30 10.43 -27.43
N ALA A 92 2.99 10.53 -27.69
CA ALA A 92 2.38 10.35 -29.01
C ALA A 92 2.59 11.58 -29.93
N GLY A 93 3.82 12.10 -29.97
CA GLY A 93 4.17 13.22 -30.83
C GLY A 93 4.54 12.73 -32.23
N LYS A 94 3.70 13.05 -33.23
CA LYS A 94 4.03 12.84 -34.64
C LYS A 94 5.29 13.67 -34.98
N PRO A 95 6.39 13.06 -35.48
CA PRO A 95 7.56 13.84 -35.90
C PRO A 95 7.19 14.69 -37.12
N PRO A 96 7.61 15.97 -37.19
CA PRO A 96 7.47 16.74 -38.42
C PRO A 96 8.37 16.12 -39.49
N GLY A 97 7.76 15.75 -40.63
CA GLY A 97 8.51 15.27 -41.78
C GLY A 97 9.42 16.37 -42.30
N CYS A 98 10.69 16.05 -42.54
CA CYS A 98 11.59 16.91 -43.28
C CYS A 98 11.24 16.82 -44.76
N GLU A 99 10.82 17.94 -45.35
CA GLU A 99 10.92 18.20 -46.79
C GLU A 99 12.28 18.83 -47.12
#